data_AF-G0AK51-F1
#
_entry.id   AF-G0AK51-F1
#
_cell.length_a   1.000
_cell.length_b   1.000
_cell.length_c   1.000
_cell.angle_alpha   90.00
_cell.angle_beta   90.00
_cell.angle_gamma   90.00
#
_symmetry.space_group_name_H-M   'P 1'
#
loop_
_entity.id
_entity.type
_entity.pdbx_description
1 polymer ?
#
loop_
_entity_poly.entity_id
_entity_poly.type
_entity_poly.pdbx_seq_one_letter_code
_entity_poly.pdbx_strand_id
1 'polypeptide(L)'
;MRSAFILLYDARQLADHDRDRFLACLGESELLRYRRFLRPLRQREFLLGRILLRFAVARLAGVALEAVHVAERKNQAPSVQLPLAGAALPFFSLSHSRGWVACAASVDTALGLDAEVLDAGRDVDAIGRAAFSEAESIWLSSRPGEDKAADFYAMWSSKEALFKLMSVQGNGSLSPEHVAAGTRLRSGPDWHARTWTQQGLVITLCSRERLQSVARICLQGAAPSAWTLQLDNRLS
;
A
#
# COMPACT_ATOMS: atom_id res chain seq x y z
N MET A 1 -21.38 -5.56 -2.00
CA MET A 1 -20.60 -4.96 -3.11
C MET A 1 -19.13 -5.09 -2.74
N ARG A 2 -18.24 -5.40 -3.70
CA ARG A 2 -16.82 -5.57 -3.39
C ARG A 2 -16.21 -4.22 -3.05
N SER A 3 -15.54 -4.16 -1.91
CA SER A 3 -15.03 -2.92 -1.36
C SER A 3 -13.65 -3.11 -0.76
N ALA A 4 -12.91 -2.01 -0.70
CA ALA A 4 -11.65 -1.94 0.02
C ALA A 4 -11.57 -0.61 0.75
N PHE A 5 -10.66 -0.52 1.70
CA PHE A 5 -10.22 0.76 2.25
C PHE A 5 -8.70 0.87 2.21
N ILE A 6 -8.21 2.09 2.17
CA ILE A 6 -6.79 2.45 2.25
C ILE A 6 -6.63 3.38 3.44
N LEU A 7 -5.81 2.97 4.40
CA LEU A 7 -5.36 3.78 5.52
C LEU A 7 -4.05 4.45 5.14
N LEU A 8 -3.94 5.75 5.39
CA LEU A 8 -2.74 6.56 5.19
C LEU A 8 -2.34 7.19 6.53
N TYR A 9 -1.07 7.13 6.87
CA TYR A 9 -0.53 7.75 8.08
C TYR A 9 0.83 8.39 7.80
N ASP A 10 1.03 9.63 8.28
CA ASP A 10 2.34 10.30 8.23
C ASP A 10 3.18 9.92 9.46
N ALA A 11 4.17 9.05 9.27
CA ALA A 11 5.04 8.54 10.32
C ALA A 11 5.85 9.63 11.05
N ARG A 12 5.97 10.83 10.46
CA ARG A 12 6.62 11.98 11.11
C ARG A 12 5.77 12.51 12.28
N GLN A 13 4.46 12.30 12.24
CA GLN A 13 3.52 12.74 13.27
C GLN A 13 3.35 11.74 14.42
N LEU A 14 4.01 10.58 14.36
CA LEU A 14 3.99 9.61 15.46
C LEU A 14 4.77 10.17 16.66
N ALA A 15 4.08 10.39 17.78
CA ALA A 15 4.70 10.79 19.02
C ALA A 15 5.47 9.62 19.66
N ASP A 16 6.52 9.92 20.43
CA ASP A 16 7.40 8.87 20.96
C ASP A 16 6.71 7.95 21.99
N HIS A 17 5.79 8.47 22.79
CA HIS A 17 5.00 7.64 23.72
C HIS A 17 4.11 6.61 22.98
N ASP A 18 3.51 7.01 21.85
CA ASP A 18 2.73 6.09 21.02
C ASP A 18 3.62 5.08 20.30
N ARG A 19 4.81 5.52 19.85
CA ARG A 19 5.82 4.62 19.28
C ARG A 19 6.17 3.51 20.28
N ASP A 20 6.41 3.84 21.55
CA ASP A 20 6.79 2.86 22.56
C ASP A 20 5.64 1.87 22.85
N ARG A 21 4.39 2.36 22.90
CA ARG A 21 3.19 1.49 22.97
C ARG A 21 3.10 0.56 21.76
N PHE A 22 3.32 1.07 20.55
CA PHE A 22 3.28 0.26 19.33
C PHE A 22 4.43 -0.75 19.26
N LEU A 23 5.61 -0.43 19.78
CA LEU A 23 6.71 -1.38 19.86
C LEU A 23 6.36 -2.60 20.71
N ALA A 24 5.57 -2.41 21.78
CA ALA A 24 5.09 -3.52 22.61
C ALA A 24 4.12 -4.47 21.87
N CYS A 25 3.56 -4.06 20.72
CA CYS A 25 2.70 -4.92 19.89
C CYS A 25 3.47 -5.80 18.89
N LEU A 26 4.77 -5.53 18.67
CA LEU A 26 5.56 -6.29 17.71
C LEU A 26 5.96 -7.65 18.27
N GLY A 27 5.86 -8.69 17.43
CA GLY A 27 6.45 -9.99 17.71
C GLY A 27 7.97 -10.00 17.49
N GLU A 28 8.60 -11.13 17.81
CA GLU A 28 10.06 -11.28 17.74
C GLU A 28 10.64 -10.99 16.35
N SER A 29 10.08 -11.62 15.30
CA SER A 29 10.57 -11.45 13.92
C SER A 29 10.47 -9.99 13.43
N GLU A 30 9.41 -9.29 13.86
CA GLU A 30 9.21 -7.88 13.53
C GLU A 30 10.17 -6.99 14.29
N LEU A 31 10.41 -7.26 15.57
CA LEU A 31 11.35 -6.51 16.39
C LEU A 31 12.79 -6.66 15.86
N LEU A 32 13.16 -7.87 15.45
CA LEU A 32 14.45 -8.13 14.78
C LEU A 32 14.58 -7.30 13.50
N ARG A 33 13.54 -7.24 12.67
CA ARG A 33 13.56 -6.43 11.43
C ARG A 33 13.56 -4.93 11.73
N TYR A 34 12.77 -4.47 12.70
CA TYR A 34 12.70 -3.08 13.15
C TYR A 34 14.09 -2.56 13.54
N ARG A 35 14.82 -3.32 14.36
CA ARG A 35 16.17 -2.96 14.85
C ARG A 35 17.23 -2.85 13.76
N ARG A 36 17.01 -3.44 12.58
CA ARG A 36 17.95 -3.37 11.44
C ARG A 36 17.90 -2.05 10.69
N PHE A 37 16.84 -1.26 10.83
CA PHE A 37 16.76 0.04 10.18
C PHE A 37 17.63 1.06 10.91
N LEU A 38 18.61 1.63 10.20
CA LEU A 38 19.52 2.65 10.74
C LEU A 38 18.90 4.05 10.80
N ARG A 39 17.97 4.35 9.89
CA ARG A 39 17.32 5.66 9.80
C ARG A 39 16.07 5.68 10.69
N PRO A 40 15.93 6.62 11.65
CA PRO A 40 14.77 6.70 12.54
C PRO A 40 13.43 6.78 11.81
N LEU A 41 13.37 7.50 10.68
CA LEU A 41 12.14 7.58 9.89
C LEU A 41 11.75 6.21 9.30
N ARG A 42 12.71 5.40 8.84
CA ARG A 42 12.44 4.04 8.32
C ARG A 42 11.95 3.11 9.43
N GLN A 43 12.49 3.26 10.64
CA GLN A 43 11.98 2.55 11.83
C GLN A 43 10.52 2.89 12.10
N ARG A 44 10.17 4.19 12.11
CA ARG A 44 8.78 4.66 12.31
C ARG A 44 7.84 4.18 11.20
N GLU A 45 8.25 4.25 9.94
CA GLU A 45 7.48 3.75 8.80
C GLU A 45 7.21 2.24 8.91
N PHE A 46 8.24 1.45 9.26
CA PHE A 46 8.09 0.01 9.44
C PHE A 46 7.13 -0.32 10.58
N LEU A 47 7.32 0.31 11.74
CA LEU A 47 6.47 0.13 12.91
C LEU A 47 5.01 0.43 12.57
N LEU A 48 4.73 1.61 12.01
CA LEU A 48 3.37 1.98 11.61
C LEU A 48 2.80 1.04 10.56
N GLY A 49 3.60 0.56 9.61
CA GLY A 49 3.14 -0.40 8.61
C GLY A 49 2.60 -1.69 9.25
N ARG A 50 3.20 -2.13 10.37
CA ARG A 50 2.74 -3.31 11.12
C ARG A 50 1.53 -3.04 12.00
N ILE A 51 1.44 -1.85 12.58
CA ILE A 51 0.27 -1.47 13.38
C ILE A 51 -0.95 -1.25 12.49
N LEU A 52 -0.80 -0.56 11.36
CA LEU A 52 -1.87 -0.37 10.38
C LEU A 52 -2.33 -1.71 9.79
N LEU A 53 -1.40 -2.63 9.52
CA LEU A 53 -1.73 -4.00 9.10
C LEU A 53 -2.60 -4.71 10.14
N ARG A 54 -2.16 -4.75 11.40
CA ARG A 54 -2.93 -5.38 12.49
C ARG A 54 -4.30 -4.74 12.62
N PHE A 55 -4.37 -3.42 12.64
CA PHE A 55 -5.62 -2.68 12.76
C PHE A 55 -6.59 -3.00 11.60
N ALA A 56 -6.12 -2.96 10.35
CA ALA A 56 -6.94 -3.23 9.18
C ALA A 56 -7.46 -4.67 9.16
N VAL A 57 -6.61 -5.65 9.45
CA VAL A 57 -6.99 -7.06 9.52
C VAL A 57 -7.94 -7.31 10.69
N ALA A 58 -7.62 -6.81 11.89
CA ALA A 58 -8.46 -6.95 13.08
C ALA A 58 -9.87 -6.40 12.84
N ARG A 59 -9.96 -5.23 12.21
CA ARG A 59 -11.23 -4.57 11.88
C ARG A 59 -12.10 -5.41 10.94
N LEU A 60 -11.50 -5.99 9.91
CA LEU A 60 -12.22 -6.81 8.92
C LEU A 60 -12.56 -8.21 9.44
N ALA A 61 -11.70 -8.78 10.28
CA ALA A 61 -11.90 -10.10 10.89
C ALA A 61 -12.78 -10.06 12.16
N GLY A 62 -13.06 -8.87 12.71
CA GLY A 62 -13.85 -8.72 13.93
C GLY A 62 -13.14 -9.22 15.19
N VAL A 63 -11.81 -9.10 15.25
CA VAL A 63 -10.99 -9.53 16.39
C VAL A 63 -10.27 -8.35 17.04
N ALA A 64 -9.71 -8.56 18.23
CA ALA A 64 -8.83 -7.59 18.89
C ALA A 64 -7.52 -7.40 18.10
N LEU A 65 -6.90 -6.22 18.21
CA LEU A 65 -5.65 -5.90 17.50
C LEU A 65 -4.52 -6.86 17.90
N GLU A 66 -4.45 -7.19 19.18
CA GLU A 66 -3.47 -8.07 19.82
C GLU A 66 -3.61 -9.53 19.37
N ALA A 67 -4.79 -9.92 18.88
CA ALA A 67 -5.04 -11.25 18.36
C ALA A 67 -4.46 -11.47 16.95
N VAL A 68 -4.06 -10.39 16.25
CA VAL A 68 -3.47 -10.48 14.92
C VAL A 68 -1.97 -10.74 15.03
N HIS A 69 -1.57 -11.99 14.79
CA HIS A 69 -0.17 -12.39 14.79
C HIS A 69 0.46 -12.11 13.43
N VAL A 70 1.58 -11.37 13.43
CA VAL A 70 2.31 -11.01 12.22
C VAL A 70 3.72 -11.58 12.31
N ALA A 71 4.20 -12.20 11.22
CA ALA A 71 5.58 -12.68 11.12
C ALA A 71 6.25 -12.20 9.84
N GLU A 72 7.52 -11.79 9.99
CA GLU A 72 8.33 -11.34 8.86
C GLU A 72 8.80 -12.49 7.99
N ARG A 73 8.73 -12.30 6.67
CA ARG A 73 9.23 -13.24 5.68
C ARG A 73 10.28 -12.56 4.81
N LYS A 74 11.33 -13.30 4.46
CA LYS A 74 12.40 -12.81 3.59
C LYS A 74 11.85 -12.57 2.19
N ASN A 75 12.03 -11.35 1.67
CA ASN A 75 11.64 -10.94 0.31
C ASN A 75 10.15 -11.15 -0.03
N GLN A 76 9.28 -11.17 0.97
CA GLN A 76 7.84 -11.36 0.80
C GLN A 76 7.06 -10.41 1.70
N ALA A 77 5.76 -10.26 1.44
CA ALA A 77 4.84 -9.64 2.39
C ALA A 77 4.87 -10.42 3.73
N PRO A 78 4.64 -9.77 4.88
CA PRO A 78 4.54 -10.48 6.15
C PRO A 78 3.42 -11.53 6.09
N SER A 79 3.55 -12.63 6.83
CA SER A 79 2.45 -13.57 7.04
C SER A 79 1.59 -13.11 8.22
N VAL A 80 0.28 -13.32 8.12
CA VAL A 80 -0.67 -12.96 9.17
C VAL A 80 -1.46 -14.19 9.57
N GLN A 81 -1.65 -14.38 10.87
CA GLN A 81 -2.42 -15.46 11.47
C GLN A 81 -3.48 -14.88 12.41
N LEU A 82 -4.66 -15.49 12.39
CA LEU A 82 -5.78 -15.18 13.27
C LEU A 82 -6.02 -16.36 14.22
N PRO A 83 -6.52 -16.13 15.45
CA PRO A 83 -6.71 -17.19 16.43
C PRO A 83 -7.86 -18.14 16.07
N LEU A 84 -8.79 -17.71 15.21
CA LEU A 84 -9.98 -18.48 14.88
C LEU A 84 -9.67 -19.44 13.72
N ALA A 85 -9.63 -20.74 14.02
CA ALA A 85 -9.49 -21.78 13.00
C ALA A 85 -10.63 -21.67 11.98
N GLY A 86 -10.29 -21.54 10.69
CA GLY A 86 -11.25 -21.44 9.59
C GLY A 86 -11.72 -20.02 9.24
N ALA A 87 -11.32 -18.97 9.96
CA ALA A 87 -11.60 -17.60 9.53
C ALA A 87 -10.82 -17.28 8.23
N ALA A 88 -11.54 -16.77 7.23
CA ALA A 88 -10.91 -16.27 6.01
C ALA A 88 -10.07 -15.04 6.35
N LEU A 89 -8.77 -15.10 6.08
CA LEU A 89 -7.86 -13.98 6.30
C LEU A 89 -8.20 -12.86 5.29
N PRO A 90 -8.48 -11.62 5.76
CA PRO A 90 -8.64 -10.49 4.86
C PRO A 90 -7.39 -10.26 4.00
N PHE A 91 -7.60 -9.87 2.74
CA PHE A 91 -6.52 -9.44 1.87
C PHE A 91 -5.99 -8.09 2.31
N PHE A 92 -4.67 -7.90 2.19
CA PHE A 92 -4.04 -6.63 2.50
C PHE A 92 -2.84 -6.35 1.60
N SER A 93 -2.44 -5.08 1.52
CA SER A 93 -1.18 -4.69 0.89
C SER A 93 -0.63 -3.43 1.55
N LEU A 94 0.70 -3.33 1.65
CA LEU A 94 1.41 -2.24 2.31
C LEU A 94 2.24 -1.43 1.30
N SER A 95 2.29 -0.12 1.51
CA SER A 95 3.30 0.73 0.88
C SER A 95 3.80 1.80 1.84
N HIS A 96 4.96 2.39 1.53
CA HIS A 96 5.49 3.54 2.25
C HIS A 96 6.29 4.42 1.28
N SER A 97 6.26 5.73 1.46
CA SER A 97 7.12 6.64 0.69
C SER A 97 7.34 7.93 1.46
N ARG A 98 8.61 8.26 1.72
CA ARG A 98 9.08 9.52 2.35
C ARG A 98 8.26 9.97 3.58
N GLY A 99 8.09 9.06 4.54
CA GLY A 99 7.38 9.27 5.80
C GLY A 99 5.92 8.83 5.77
N TRP A 100 5.30 8.71 4.60
CA TRP A 100 3.95 8.17 4.50
C TRP A 100 3.95 6.65 4.56
N VAL A 101 2.99 6.09 5.27
CA VAL A 101 2.69 4.66 5.35
C VAL A 101 1.26 4.44 4.90
N ALA A 102 1.05 3.43 4.07
CA ALA A 102 -0.24 3.07 3.54
C ALA A 102 -0.54 1.58 3.75
N CYS A 103 -1.78 1.27 4.13
CA CYS A 103 -2.27 -0.10 4.23
C CYS A 103 -3.65 -0.20 3.57
N ALA A 104 -3.77 -1.04 2.55
CA ALA A 104 -5.04 -1.38 1.94
C ALA A 104 -5.54 -2.72 2.49
N ALA A 105 -6.84 -2.87 2.66
CA ALA A 105 -7.44 -4.14 3.04
C ALA A 105 -8.84 -4.36 2.43
N SER A 106 -9.19 -5.63 2.22
CA SER A 106 -10.49 -6.08 1.70
C SER A 106 -10.77 -7.52 2.12
N VAL A 107 -12.04 -7.87 2.32
CA VAL A 107 -12.48 -9.28 2.46
C VAL A 107 -12.83 -9.92 1.12
N ASP A 108 -12.95 -9.12 0.05
CA ASP A 108 -13.55 -9.54 -1.21
C ASP A 108 -12.53 -10.00 -2.25
N THR A 109 -11.32 -9.44 -2.25
CA THR A 109 -10.36 -9.68 -3.34
C THR A 109 -8.92 -9.37 -2.95
N ALA A 110 -7.98 -10.07 -3.59
CA ALA A 110 -6.55 -9.81 -3.47
C ALA A 110 -6.20 -8.39 -3.92
N LEU A 111 -5.26 -7.78 -3.21
CA LEU A 111 -4.86 -6.38 -3.39
C LEU A 111 -3.36 -6.25 -3.58
N GLY A 112 -2.97 -5.25 -4.36
CA GLY A 112 -1.63 -4.70 -4.41
C GLY A 112 -1.71 -3.18 -4.29
N LEU A 113 -1.00 -2.60 -3.32
CA LEU A 113 -1.03 -1.17 -3.04
C LEU A 113 0.34 -0.56 -3.28
N ASP A 114 0.35 0.58 -3.96
CA ASP A 114 1.49 1.44 -3.97
C ASP A 114 1.12 2.91 -3.70
N ALA A 115 2.03 3.67 -3.08
CA ALA A 115 1.83 5.05 -2.69
C ALA A 115 3.18 5.78 -2.74
N GLU A 116 3.30 6.73 -3.65
CA GLU A 116 4.55 7.45 -3.92
C GLU A 116 4.41 8.95 -3.74
N VAL A 117 5.35 9.57 -3.03
CA VAL A 117 5.40 11.03 -2.93
C VAL A 117 5.87 11.59 -4.26
N LEU A 118 5.02 12.40 -4.88
CA LEU A 118 5.34 13.09 -6.12
C LEU A 118 6.49 14.06 -5.87
N ASP A 119 7.53 13.93 -6.69
CA ASP A 119 8.70 14.82 -6.69
C ASP A 119 8.97 15.25 -8.12
N ALA A 120 8.58 16.50 -8.42
CA ALA A 120 8.69 17.12 -9.73
C ALA A 120 10.14 17.50 -10.10
N GLY A 121 11.08 17.44 -9.14
CA GLY A 121 12.49 17.71 -9.41
C GLY A 121 13.28 16.53 -9.98
N ARG A 122 12.66 15.35 -10.11
CA ARG A 122 13.32 14.16 -10.67
C ARG A 122 13.28 14.15 -12.19
N ASP A 123 14.36 13.65 -12.80
CA ASP A 123 14.39 13.29 -14.22
C ASP A 123 13.57 12.01 -14.45
N VAL A 124 12.26 12.19 -14.60
CA VAL A 124 11.30 11.10 -14.81
C VAL A 124 11.48 10.41 -16.16
N ASP A 125 12.07 11.08 -17.15
CA ASP A 125 12.37 10.47 -18.45
C ASP A 125 13.54 9.49 -18.32
N ALA A 126 14.61 9.86 -17.59
CA ALA A 126 15.74 8.95 -17.33
C ALA A 126 15.34 7.73 -16.50
N ILE A 127 14.53 7.93 -15.45
CA ILE A 127 14.03 6.82 -14.63
C ILE A 127 13.08 5.95 -15.47
N GLY A 128 12.21 6.56 -16.25
CA GLY A 128 11.28 5.86 -17.14
C GLY A 128 12.01 4.94 -18.11
N ARG A 129 13.05 5.42 -18.80
CA ARG A 129 13.85 4.61 -19.73
C ARG A 129 14.51 3.38 -19.09
N ALA A 130 14.82 3.44 -17.79
CA ALA A 130 15.44 2.34 -17.07
C ALA A 130 14.42 1.31 -16.52
N ALA A 131 13.16 1.69 -16.34
CA ALA A 131 12.16 0.90 -15.63
C ALA A 131 10.93 0.49 -16.46
N PHE A 132 10.67 1.19 -17.55
CA PHE A 132 9.49 1.01 -18.39
C PHE A 132 9.84 0.30 -19.70
N SER A 133 8.85 -0.34 -20.32
CA SER A 133 9.02 -0.87 -21.67
C SER A 133 9.23 0.26 -22.68
N GLU A 134 9.63 -0.08 -23.90
CA GLU A 134 9.80 0.90 -24.98
C GLU A 134 8.49 1.64 -25.25
N ALA A 135 7.37 0.93 -25.35
CA ALA A 135 6.05 1.52 -25.56
C ALA A 135 5.63 2.48 -24.44
N GLU A 136 5.89 2.10 -23.19
CA GLU A 136 5.62 2.92 -22.01
C GLU A 136 6.53 4.17 -21.96
N SER A 137 7.80 4.03 -22.34
CA SER A 137 8.77 5.13 -22.40
C SER A 137 8.43 6.14 -23.50
N ILE A 138 8.02 5.66 -24.68
CA ILE A 138 7.53 6.50 -25.78
C ILE A 138 6.27 7.26 -25.33
N TRP A 139 5.33 6.55 -24.71
CA TRP A 139 4.12 7.15 -24.17
C TRP A 139 4.42 8.27 -23.17
N LEU A 140 5.31 8.02 -22.20
CA LEU A 140 5.70 9.04 -21.22
C LEU A 140 6.40 10.24 -21.88
N SER A 141 7.30 9.98 -22.84
CA SER A 141 8.04 11.02 -23.54
C SER A 141 7.11 11.94 -24.34
N SER A 142 5.98 11.42 -24.81
CA SER A 142 4.95 12.20 -25.53
C SER A 142 4.11 13.12 -24.64
N ARG A 143 4.21 13.00 -23.31
CA ARG A 143 3.41 13.81 -22.36
C ARG A 143 3.96 15.23 -22.24
N PRO A 144 3.08 16.25 -22.14
CA PRO A 144 3.50 17.63 -21.91
C PRO A 144 4.19 17.78 -20.55
N GLY A 145 5.13 18.71 -20.45
CA GLY A 145 6.03 18.84 -19.29
C GLY A 145 5.32 19.02 -17.95
N GLU A 146 4.19 19.73 -17.91
CA GLU A 146 3.43 20.00 -16.67
C GLU A 146 2.78 18.74 -16.08
N ASP A 147 2.33 17.80 -16.93
CA ASP A 147 1.68 16.56 -16.51
C ASP A 147 2.63 15.36 -16.46
N LYS A 148 3.80 15.45 -17.10
CA LYS A 148 4.72 14.33 -17.30
C LYS A 148 5.12 13.66 -15.98
N ALA A 149 5.45 14.44 -14.94
CA ALA A 149 5.81 13.88 -13.65
C ALA A 149 4.64 13.11 -13.01
N ALA A 150 3.42 13.67 -13.08
CA ALA A 150 2.23 13.01 -12.55
C ALA A 150 1.91 11.72 -13.31
N ASP A 151 2.06 11.72 -14.64
CA ASP A 151 1.88 10.54 -15.48
C ASP A 151 2.94 9.46 -15.21
N PHE A 152 4.21 9.85 -15.02
CA PHE A 152 5.28 8.96 -14.58
C PHE A 152 4.92 8.27 -13.26
N TYR A 153 4.59 9.03 -12.21
CA TYR A 153 4.29 8.46 -10.91
C TYR A 153 3.02 7.60 -10.93
N ALA A 154 2.02 7.95 -11.74
CA ALA A 154 0.83 7.13 -11.89
C ALA A 154 1.13 5.79 -12.56
N MET A 155 2.00 5.77 -13.57
CA MET A 155 2.42 4.53 -14.23
C MET A 155 3.35 3.69 -13.35
N TRP A 156 4.36 4.32 -12.74
CA TRP A 156 5.24 3.69 -11.75
C TRP A 156 4.44 3.02 -10.63
N SER A 157 3.55 3.78 -9.99
CA SER A 157 2.75 3.29 -8.88
C SER A 157 1.80 2.17 -9.31
N SER A 158 1.25 2.21 -10.53
CA SER A 158 0.46 1.11 -11.07
C SER A 158 1.26 -0.17 -11.25
N LYS A 159 2.49 -0.08 -11.79
CA LYS A 159 3.37 -1.24 -11.97
C LYS A 159 3.77 -1.86 -10.64
N GLU A 160 4.17 -1.06 -9.66
CA GLU A 160 4.53 -1.53 -8.31
C GLU A 160 3.33 -2.15 -7.58
N ALA A 161 2.15 -1.53 -7.66
CA ALA A 161 0.93 -2.07 -7.10
C ALA A 161 0.55 -3.41 -7.76
N LEU A 162 0.68 -3.51 -9.09
CA LEU A 162 0.39 -4.75 -9.80
C LEU A 162 1.41 -5.86 -9.48
N PHE A 163 2.70 -5.53 -9.39
CA PHE A 163 3.73 -6.47 -8.96
C PHE A 163 3.42 -7.05 -7.57
N LYS A 164 2.99 -6.22 -6.62
CA LYS A 164 2.56 -6.67 -5.29
C LYS A 164 1.33 -7.58 -5.34
N LEU A 165 0.34 -7.26 -6.19
CA LEU A 165 -0.83 -8.11 -6.40
C LEU A 165 -0.45 -9.50 -6.94
N MET A 166 0.41 -9.54 -7.97
CA MET A 166 0.84 -10.79 -8.61
C MET A 166 1.72 -11.65 -7.70
N SER A 167 2.57 -11.01 -6.89
CA SER A 167 3.41 -11.70 -5.90
C SER A 167 2.59 -12.47 -4.85
N VAL A 168 1.39 -11.98 -4.50
CA VAL A 168 0.47 -12.69 -3.60
C VAL A 168 -0.10 -13.95 -4.25
N GLN A 169 -0.24 -13.97 -5.58
CA GLN A 169 -0.83 -15.09 -6.32
C GLN A 169 0.18 -16.21 -6.64
N GLY A 170 1.46 -16.04 -6.28
CA GLY A 170 2.52 -16.99 -6.64
C GLY A 170 2.90 -16.95 -8.12
N ASN A 171 2.31 -16.05 -8.90
CA ASN A 171 2.67 -15.80 -10.28
C ASN A 171 3.91 -14.88 -10.27
N GLY A 172 5.10 -15.46 -10.31
CA GLY A 172 6.38 -14.75 -10.51
C GLY A 172 6.52 -14.11 -11.90
N SER A 173 5.40 -13.73 -12.52
CA SER A 173 5.34 -13.20 -13.88
C SER A 173 5.78 -11.74 -13.91
N LEU A 174 6.37 -11.37 -15.05
CA LEU A 174 6.58 -9.98 -15.43
C LEU A 174 5.24 -9.22 -15.35
N SER A 175 5.25 -8.03 -14.76
CA SER A 175 4.08 -7.16 -14.77
C SER A 175 3.68 -6.87 -16.21
N PRO A 176 2.38 -6.98 -16.57
CA PRO A 176 1.94 -6.71 -17.93
C PRO A 176 2.26 -5.26 -18.33
N GLU A 177 2.35 -5.02 -19.63
CA GLU A 177 2.48 -3.67 -20.16
C GLU A 177 1.28 -2.81 -19.71
N HIS A 178 1.57 -1.60 -19.26
CA HIS A 178 0.55 -0.65 -18.83
C HIS A 178 0.16 0.32 -19.92
N VAL A 179 0.70 0.17 -21.14
CA VAL A 179 0.35 0.99 -22.30
C VAL A 179 0.00 0.08 -23.46
N ALA A 180 -1.15 0.33 -24.09
CA ALA A 180 -1.52 -0.31 -25.35
C ALA A 180 -2.13 0.76 -26.28
N ALA A 181 -1.72 0.76 -27.54
CA ALA A 181 -2.16 1.73 -28.55
C ALA A 181 -2.08 3.20 -28.06
N GLY A 182 -0.97 3.56 -27.40
CA GLY A 182 -0.74 4.92 -26.89
C GLY A 182 -1.61 5.33 -25.70
N THR A 183 -2.33 4.39 -25.08
CA THR A 183 -3.20 4.66 -23.93
C THR A 183 -2.76 3.88 -22.70
N ARG A 184 -2.74 4.53 -21.54
CA ARG A 184 -2.47 3.87 -20.26
C ARG A 184 -3.64 2.97 -19.86
N LEU A 185 -3.35 1.68 -19.72
CA LEU A 185 -4.29 0.68 -19.22
C LEU A 185 -4.56 0.88 -17.73
N ARG A 186 -5.81 0.63 -17.33
CA ARG A 186 -6.26 0.65 -15.93
C ARG A 186 -6.85 -0.69 -15.50
N SER A 187 -6.81 -1.69 -16.37
CA SER A 187 -7.26 -3.05 -16.11
C SER A 187 -6.77 -3.96 -17.22
N GLY A 188 -6.74 -5.26 -16.93
CA GLY A 188 -6.52 -6.33 -17.89
C GLY A 188 -7.10 -7.63 -17.35
N PRO A 189 -6.72 -8.79 -17.91
CA PRO A 189 -7.15 -10.08 -17.39
C PRO A 189 -6.70 -10.25 -15.92
N ASP A 190 -7.64 -10.52 -15.02
CA ASP A 190 -7.41 -10.74 -13.59
C ASP A 190 -6.78 -9.55 -12.81
N TRP A 191 -6.87 -8.32 -13.33
CA TRP A 191 -6.47 -7.14 -12.56
C TRP A 191 -7.21 -5.85 -12.95
N HIS A 192 -7.43 -5.00 -11.96
CA HIS A 192 -7.97 -3.64 -12.09
C HIS A 192 -7.15 -2.68 -11.26
N ALA A 193 -6.79 -1.51 -11.81
CA ALA A 193 -6.05 -0.47 -11.13
C ALA A 193 -6.90 0.81 -10.98
N ARG A 194 -6.84 1.41 -9.79
CA ARG A 194 -7.38 2.75 -9.52
C ARG A 194 -6.28 3.60 -8.91
N THR A 195 -6.07 4.78 -9.50
CA THR A 195 -5.03 5.72 -9.07
C THR A 195 -5.66 7.02 -8.60
N TRP A 196 -5.12 7.60 -7.54
CA TRP A 196 -5.56 8.87 -6.99
C TRP A 196 -4.39 9.72 -6.53
N THR A 197 -4.63 11.03 -6.39
CA THR A 197 -3.70 11.94 -5.71
C THR A 197 -4.31 12.39 -4.39
N GLN A 198 -3.57 12.27 -3.29
CA GLN A 198 -4.01 12.69 -1.94
C GLN A 198 -2.79 12.99 -1.08
N GLN A 199 -2.77 14.14 -0.38
CA GLN A 199 -1.65 14.54 0.50
C GLN A 199 -0.26 14.53 -0.17
N GLY A 200 -0.21 14.89 -1.46
CA GLY A 200 1.02 14.87 -2.25
C GLY A 200 1.49 13.47 -2.66
N LEU A 201 0.72 12.42 -2.36
CA LEU A 201 0.96 11.06 -2.81
C LEU A 201 0.18 10.76 -4.09
N VAL A 202 0.82 10.04 -5.01
CA VAL A 202 0.14 9.25 -6.03
C VAL A 202 -0.06 7.84 -5.46
N ILE A 203 -1.32 7.43 -5.30
CA ILE A 203 -1.71 6.17 -4.67
C ILE A 203 -2.39 5.30 -5.71
N THR A 204 -1.88 4.09 -5.93
CA THR A 204 -2.51 3.11 -6.79
C THR A 204 -2.88 1.85 -6.03
N LEU A 205 -4.15 1.45 -6.18
CA LEU A 205 -4.64 0.15 -5.72
C LEU A 205 -4.94 -0.72 -6.93
N CYS A 206 -4.24 -1.84 -7.03
CA CYS A 206 -4.54 -2.95 -7.92
C CYS A 206 -5.36 -4.00 -7.16
N SER A 207 -6.40 -4.54 -7.78
CA SER A 207 -7.22 -5.62 -7.25
C SER A 207 -7.48 -6.69 -8.30
N ARG A 208 -7.64 -7.95 -7.88
CA ARG A 208 -7.96 -9.03 -8.82
C ARG A 208 -9.36 -8.85 -9.41
N GLU A 209 -10.33 -8.63 -8.54
CA GLU A 209 -11.71 -8.34 -8.92
C GLU A 209 -11.95 -6.84 -8.94
N ARG A 210 -12.86 -6.38 -9.81
CA ARG A 210 -13.25 -4.97 -9.84
C ARG A 210 -13.93 -4.56 -8.53
N LEU A 211 -13.35 -3.56 -7.85
CA LEU A 211 -13.92 -2.94 -6.66
C LEU A 211 -14.94 -1.87 -7.03
N GLN A 212 -16.13 -1.92 -6.41
CA GLN A 212 -17.15 -0.89 -6.56
C GLN A 212 -16.78 0.37 -5.76
N SER A 213 -16.27 0.21 -4.54
CA SER A 213 -15.88 1.33 -3.67
C SER A 213 -14.48 1.13 -3.09
N VAL A 214 -13.77 2.25 -2.92
CA VAL A 214 -12.48 2.30 -2.21
C VAL A 214 -12.46 3.53 -1.32
N ALA A 215 -12.61 3.32 -0.01
CA ALA A 215 -12.46 4.39 0.97
C ALA A 215 -10.97 4.71 1.17
N ARG A 216 -10.62 5.99 1.32
CA ARG A 216 -9.23 6.45 1.53
C ARG A 216 -9.20 7.37 2.74
N ILE A 217 -8.58 6.92 3.81
CA ILE A 217 -8.63 7.57 5.12
C ILE A 217 -7.21 8.00 5.49
N CYS A 218 -7.01 9.31 5.59
CA CYS A 218 -5.82 9.87 6.20
C CYS A 218 -6.04 9.91 7.71
N LEU A 219 -5.41 8.98 8.42
CA LEU A 219 -5.58 8.81 9.85
C LEU A 219 -4.87 9.93 10.61
N GLN A 220 -5.54 10.40 11.65
CA GLN A 220 -5.03 11.36 12.61
C GLN A 220 -5.07 10.79 14.03
N GLY A 221 -4.18 11.27 14.90
CA GLY A 221 -3.99 10.72 16.24
C GLY A 221 -3.39 9.32 16.21
N ALA A 222 -2.80 8.86 17.31
CA ALA A 222 -2.01 7.64 17.32
C ALA A 222 -2.64 6.49 18.13
N ALA A 223 -3.96 6.51 18.32
CA ALA A 223 -4.70 5.46 19.01
C ALA A 223 -5.60 4.68 18.04
N PRO A 224 -5.57 3.33 18.04
CA PRO A 224 -6.47 2.50 17.24
C PRO A 224 -7.96 2.83 17.44
N SER A 225 -8.38 3.22 18.66
CA SER A 225 -9.75 3.65 18.94
C SER A 225 -10.16 4.91 18.16
N ALA A 226 -9.26 5.88 18.03
CA ALA A 226 -9.49 7.08 17.23
C ALA A 226 -9.57 6.76 15.73
N TRP A 227 -8.82 5.76 15.27
CA TRP A 227 -8.85 5.30 13.88
C TRP A 227 -10.15 4.56 13.56
N THR A 228 -10.71 3.79 14.50
CA THR A 228 -12.02 3.13 14.33
C THR A 228 -13.10 4.14 13.99
N LEU A 229 -13.21 5.23 14.77
CA LEU A 229 -14.19 6.29 14.52
C LEU A 229 -14.00 6.95 13.14
N GLN A 230 -12.75 7.22 12.76
CA GLN A 230 -12.44 7.82 11.45
C GLN A 230 -12.79 6.89 10.28
N LEU A 231 -12.61 5.58 10.46
CA LEU A 231 -12.96 4.59 9.46
C LEU A 231 -14.48 4.42 9.35
N ASP A 232 -15.17 4.31 10.48
CA ASP A 232 -16.62 4.11 10.51
C ASP A 232 -17.36 5.26 9.84
N ASN A 233 -16.95 6.51 10.10
CA ASN A 233 -17.49 7.72 9.46
C ASN A 233 -17.28 7.78 7.93
N ARG A 234 -16.44 6.92 7.37
CA ARG A 234 -16.12 6.86 5.93
C ARG A 234 -16.71 5.64 5.23
N LEU A 235 -17.14 4.63 6.00
CA LEU A 235 -17.77 3.42 5.50
C LEU A 235 -19.29 3.43 5.66
N SER A 236 -19.82 4.31 6.53
CA SER A 236 -21.25 4.62 6.70
C SER A 236 -21.85 5.32 5.48
#